data_AF-A0A151QVW2-F1
#
_entry.id   AF-A0A151QVW2-F1
#
_cell.length_a   1.000
_cell.length_b   1.000
_cell.length_c   1.000
_cell.angle_alpha   90.00
_cell.angle_beta   90.00
_cell.angle_gamma   90.00
#
_symmetry.space_group_name_H-M   'P 1'
#
loop_
_entity.id
_entity.type
_entity.pdbx_description
1 polymer ?
#
loop_
_entity_poly.entity_id
_entity_poly.type
_entity_poly.pdbx_seq_one_letter_code
_entity_poly.pdbx_strand_id
1 'polypeptide(L)'
;NLKEIYARFRQPSPITVKNLQEEVKTLKNEIKNLKQNNISIEYRLLELEGIEKLRNQQLINNNQTSRSNTPPMDTNYLNLITTHKWHCTIKLLIKNDEFNLIALIDSGADINYLHEGIIPSKYYEKTTEKALTANNSHEN
;
A
#
# COMPACT_ATOMS: atom_id res chain seq x y z
N ASN A 1 48.15 24.61 -27.17
CA ASN A 1 48.72 23.25 -27.01
C ASN A 1 48.01 22.33 -28.00
N LEU A 2 48.72 21.77 -29.00
CA LEU A 2 48.11 20.96 -30.08
C LEU A 2 47.34 19.75 -29.54
N LYS A 3 47.76 19.16 -28.41
CA LYS A 3 47.13 17.97 -27.81
C LYS A 3 45.69 18.22 -27.37
N GLU A 4 45.38 19.42 -26.87
CA GLU A 4 44.02 19.78 -26.44
C GLU A 4 43.08 19.98 -27.63
N ILE A 5 43.61 20.47 -28.76
CA ILE A 5 42.85 20.64 -30.00
C ILE A 5 42.47 19.26 -30.55
N TYR A 6 43.41 18.30 -30.60
CA TYR A 6 43.13 16.93 -31.02
C TYR A 6 42.15 16.18 -30.11
N ALA A 7 42.14 16.48 -28.81
CA ALA A 7 41.19 15.87 -27.88
C ALA A 7 39.73 16.28 -28.17
N ARG A 8 39.49 17.50 -28.66
CA ARG A 8 38.16 18.03 -29.00
C ARG A 8 37.55 17.40 -30.27
N PHE A 9 38.38 16.80 -31.13
CA PHE A 9 37.95 16.16 -32.37
C PHE A 9 37.93 14.62 -32.27
N ARG A 10 38.13 14.03 -31.08
CA ARG A 10 37.89 12.60 -30.92
C ARG A 10 36.40 12.34 -31.05
N GLN A 11 36.04 11.50 -32.02
CA GLN A 11 34.72 10.88 -32.06
C GLN A 11 34.50 10.13 -30.75
N PRO A 12 33.30 10.21 -30.14
CA PRO A 12 32.98 9.42 -28.96
C PRO A 12 33.31 7.96 -29.24
N SER A 13 33.95 7.28 -28.29
CA SER A 13 34.20 5.85 -28.41
C SER A 13 32.87 5.15 -28.72
N PRO A 14 32.82 4.23 -29.70
CA PRO A 14 31.58 3.59 -30.08
C PRO A 14 30.97 2.88 -28.87
N ILE A 15 29.67 3.10 -28.66
CA ILE A 15 28.92 2.48 -27.56
C ILE A 15 29.06 0.97 -27.68
N THR A 16 29.58 0.35 -26.64
CA THR A 16 29.74 -1.10 -26.60
C THR A 16 28.57 -1.75 -25.87
N VAL A 17 28.32 -3.03 -26.17
CA VAL A 17 27.36 -3.85 -25.41
C VAL A 17 27.68 -3.84 -23.91
N LYS A 18 28.97 -3.77 -23.54
CA LYS A 18 29.41 -3.67 -22.15
C LYS A 18 28.94 -2.36 -21.48
N ASN A 19 29.02 -1.23 -22.18
CA ASN A 19 28.53 0.05 -21.65
C ASN A 19 27.02 -0.01 -21.38
N LEU A 20 26.25 -0.59 -22.30
CA LEU A 20 24.82 -0.79 -22.13
C LEU A 20 24.51 -1.72 -20.94
N GLN A 21 25.29 -2.79 -20.75
CA GLN A 21 25.12 -3.70 -19.60
C GLN A 21 25.39 -2.99 -18.26
N GLU A 22 26.40 -2.14 -18.19
CA GLU A 22 26.71 -1.33 -17.00
C GLU A 22 25.62 -0.30 -16.71
N GLU A 23 25.09 0.35 -17.75
CA GLU A 23 23.96 1.29 -17.64
C GLU A 23 22.70 0.57 -17.14
N VAL A 24 22.35 -0.58 -17.71
CA VAL A 24 21.22 -1.41 -17.26
C VAL A 24 21.39 -1.83 -15.79
N LYS A 25 22.60 -2.20 -15.37
CA LYS A 25 22.88 -2.55 -13.98
C LYS A 25 22.67 -1.36 -13.05
N THR A 26 23.14 -0.18 -13.45
CA THR A 26 22.99 1.07 -12.70
C THR A 26 21.53 1.45 -12.54
N LEU A 27 20.78 1.46 -13.65
CA LEU A 27 19.34 1.75 -13.65
C LEU A 27 18.55 0.76 -12.80
N LYS A 28 18.85 -0.54 -12.84
CA LYS A 28 18.21 -1.54 -11.97
C LYS A 28 18.43 -1.24 -10.49
N ASN A 29 19.63 -0.80 -10.11
CA ASN A 29 19.94 -0.45 -8.74
C ASN A 29 19.22 0.84 -8.31
N GLU A 30 19.17 1.84 -9.19
CA GLU A 30 18.43 3.08 -8.95
C GLU A 30 16.93 2.82 -8.79
N ILE A 31 16.33 2.02 -9.66
CA ILE A 31 14.92 1.59 -9.55
C ILE A 31 14.67 0.89 -8.21
N LYS A 32 15.58 0.02 -7.76
CA LYS A 32 15.46 -0.65 -6.46
C LYS A 32 15.49 0.35 -5.31
N ASN A 33 16.40 1.33 -5.34
CA ASN A 33 16.51 2.35 -4.31
C ASN A 33 15.30 3.29 -4.30
N LEU A 34 14.82 3.70 -5.47
CA LEU A 34 13.62 4.53 -5.62
C LEU A 34 12.39 3.83 -5.05
N LYS A 35 12.22 2.52 -5.31
CA LYS A 35 11.14 1.73 -4.70
C LYS A 35 11.22 1.73 -3.17
N GLN A 36 12.41 1.57 -2.61
CA GLN A 36 12.60 1.60 -1.16
C GLN A 36 12.30 2.99 -0.57
N ASN A 37 12.73 4.04 -1.25
CA ASN A 37 12.46 5.42 -0.85
C ASN A 37 10.96 5.74 -0.90
N ASN A 38 10.25 5.28 -1.93
CA ASN A 38 8.80 5.45 -2.05
C ASN A 38 8.07 4.80 -0.86
N ILE A 39 8.43 3.57 -0.51
CA ILE A 39 7.88 2.88 0.68
C ILE A 39 8.11 3.72 1.95
N SER A 40 9.34 4.24 2.14
CA SER A 40 9.66 5.07 3.30
C SER A 40 8.86 6.39 3.33
N ILE A 41 8.62 7.00 2.16
CA ILE A 41 7.83 8.22 2.04
C ILE A 41 6.37 7.93 2.36
N GLU A 42 5.81 6.83 1.86
CA GLU A 42 4.45 6.38 2.16
C GLU A 42 4.26 6.22 3.68
N TYR A 43 5.16 5.49 4.37
CA TYR A 43 5.08 5.36 5.83
C TYR A 43 5.11 6.70 6.57
N ARG A 44 5.97 7.64 6.13
CA ARG A 44 6.05 8.95 6.77
C ARG A 44 4.81 9.82 6.48
N LEU A 45 4.21 9.68 5.30
CA LEU A 45 2.96 10.35 4.98
C LEU A 45 1.82 9.80 5.86
N LEU A 46 1.75 8.48 6.02
CA LEU A 46 0.80 7.83 6.93
C LEU A 46 0.98 8.36 8.36
N GLU A 47 2.23 8.46 8.84
CA GLU A 47 2.57 9.04 10.15
C GLU A 47 1.99 10.44 10.36
N LEU A 48 2.16 11.31 9.36
CA LEU A 48 1.63 12.67 9.41
C LEU A 48 0.09 12.69 9.41
N GLU A 49 -0.55 11.85 8.59
CA GLU A 49 -2.01 11.78 8.49
C GLU A 49 -2.66 11.35 9.81
N GLY A 50 -2.14 10.33 10.51
CA GLY A 50 -2.74 9.93 11.78
C GLY A 50 -2.41 10.89 12.94
N ILE A 51 -1.25 11.56 12.92
CA ILE A 51 -0.99 12.68 13.85
C ILE A 51 -2.04 13.78 13.65
N GLU A 52 -2.38 14.12 12.40
CA GLU A 52 -3.42 15.11 12.11
C GLU A 52 -4.80 14.66 12.61
N LYS A 53 -5.19 13.41 12.33
CA LYS A 53 -6.46 12.83 12.81
C LYS A 53 -6.54 12.85 14.34
N LEU A 54 -5.46 12.50 15.05
CA LEU A 54 -5.42 12.56 16.51
C LEU A 54 -5.60 14.01 17.01
N ARG A 55 -4.89 14.96 16.40
CA ARG A 55 -5.02 16.38 16.75
C ARG A 55 -6.47 16.86 16.56
N ASN A 56 -7.11 16.46 15.47
CA ASN A 56 -8.52 16.81 15.20
C ASN A 56 -9.47 16.18 16.22
N GLN A 57 -9.24 14.92 16.63
CA GLN A 57 -10.02 14.27 17.71
C GLN A 57 -9.83 14.98 19.06
N GLN A 58 -8.62 15.41 19.40
CA GLN A 58 -8.36 16.17 20.64
C GLN A 58 -9.06 17.53 20.63
N LEU A 59 -9.10 18.23 19.50
CA LEU A 59 -9.85 19.48 19.34
C LEU A 59 -11.36 19.29 19.53
N ILE A 60 -11.92 18.17 19.04
CA ILE A 60 -13.33 17.83 19.22
C ILE A 60 -13.63 17.48 20.69
N ASN A 61 -12.75 16.72 21.35
CA ASN A 61 -12.92 16.31 22.75
C ASN A 61 -12.78 17.47 23.74
N ASN A 62 -11.97 18.50 23.44
CA ASN A 62 -11.80 19.66 24.33
C ASN A 62 -13.07 20.54 24.46
N ASN A 63 -14.07 20.35 23.59
CA ASN A 63 -15.39 20.98 23.72
C ASN A 63 -16.37 20.17 24.60
N GLN A 64 -15.95 18.99 25.11
CA GLN A 64 -16.71 18.18 26.06
C GLN A 64 -15.87 18.01 27.33
N THR A 65 -16.39 18.51 28.45
CA THR A 65 -15.68 18.66 29.72
C THR A 65 -15.17 17.33 30.30
N SER A 66 -13.91 17.38 30.78
CA SER A 66 -13.29 16.54 31.84
C SER A 66 -13.17 15.02 31.61
N ARG A 67 -11.98 14.57 31.19
CA ARG A 67 -11.15 13.54 31.87
C ARG A 67 -9.78 13.44 31.22
N SER A 68 -8.74 13.67 32.01
CA SER A 68 -7.33 13.56 31.63
C SER A 68 -6.92 12.11 31.43
N ASN A 69 -7.14 11.57 30.24
CA ASN A 69 -6.52 10.32 29.82
C ASN A 69 -5.75 10.61 28.53
N THR A 70 -4.54 11.15 28.65
CA THR A 70 -3.59 11.17 27.52
C THR A 70 -3.34 9.72 27.11
N PRO A 71 -3.74 9.29 25.91
CA PRO A 71 -3.51 7.92 25.47
C PRO A 71 -1.99 7.67 25.43
N PRO A 72 -1.49 6.53 25.96
CA PRO A 72 -0.05 6.22 25.91
C PRO A 72 0.43 6.21 24.45
N MET A 73 1.68 6.61 24.21
CA MET A 73 2.30 6.76 22.87
C MET A 73 1.98 5.61 21.90
N ASP A 74 1.85 4.39 22.41
CA ASP A 74 1.51 3.16 21.67
C ASP A 74 0.12 3.18 21.01
N THR A 75 -0.87 3.82 21.65
CA THR A 75 -2.22 3.98 21.06
C THR A 75 -2.21 4.91 19.85
N ASN A 76 -1.20 5.77 19.73
CA ASN A 76 -1.07 6.72 18.63
C ASN A 76 -0.59 6.03 17.35
N TYR A 77 0.39 5.11 17.48
CA TYR A 77 0.81 4.23 16.39
C TYR A 77 -0.30 3.27 15.96
N LEU A 78 -1.09 2.75 16.91
CA LEU A 78 -2.22 1.89 16.59
C LEU A 78 -3.30 2.63 15.78
N ASN A 79 -3.64 3.87 16.15
CA ASN A 79 -4.54 4.73 15.37
C ASN A 79 -3.99 5.06 13.96
N LEU A 80 -2.67 5.18 13.84
CA LEU A 80 -2.01 5.39 12.56
C LEU A 80 -2.22 4.23 11.59
N ILE A 81 -2.02 3.01 12.11
CA ILE A 81 -2.12 1.75 11.36
C ILE A 81 -3.58 1.45 11.00
N THR A 82 -4.52 1.72 11.91
CA THR A 82 -5.95 1.40 11.73
C THR A 82 -6.69 2.39 10.83
N THR A 83 -6.18 3.60 10.61
CA THR A 83 -6.85 4.59 9.75
C THR A 83 -6.51 4.47 8.27
N HIS A 84 -5.56 3.62 7.89
CA HIS A 84 -5.21 3.38 6.50
C HIS A 84 -5.83 2.08 5.98
N LYS A 85 -6.40 2.13 4.77
CA LYS A 85 -6.99 0.96 4.11
C LYS A 85 -5.93 0.28 3.24
N TRP A 86 -5.46 -0.87 3.70
CA TRP A 86 -4.46 -1.66 3.00
C TRP A 86 -5.14 -2.55 1.96
N HIS A 87 -4.72 -2.46 0.70
CA HIS A 87 -5.26 -3.29 -0.38
C HIS A 87 -4.19 -4.22 -0.94
N CYS A 88 -4.59 -5.42 -1.34
CA CYS A 88 -3.72 -6.35 -2.05
C CYS A 88 -4.40 -6.86 -3.32
N THR A 89 -3.58 -7.19 -4.33
CA THR A 89 -4.06 -7.94 -5.48
C THR A 89 -4.07 -9.42 -5.12
N ILE A 90 -5.23 -10.05 -5.27
CA ILE A 90 -5.41 -11.49 -5.09
C ILE A 90 -5.75 -12.14 -6.42
N LYS A 91 -5.30 -13.39 -6.57
CA LYS A 91 -5.73 -14.27 -7.65
C LYS A 91 -6.61 -15.36 -7.06
N LEU A 92 -7.88 -15.36 -7.43
CA LEU A 92 -8.86 -16.35 -7.00
C LEU A 92 -9.06 -17.37 -8.13
N LEU A 93 -8.84 -18.64 -7.82
CA LEU A 93 -9.04 -19.74 -8.76
C LEU A 93 -10.28 -20.53 -8.34
N ILE A 94 -11.30 -20.58 -9.20
CA ILE A 94 -12.53 -21.34 -8.96
C ILE A 94 -12.73 -22.31 -10.11
N LYS A 95 -12.54 -23.60 -9.82
CA LYS A 95 -12.50 -24.67 -10.83
C LYS A 95 -11.47 -24.34 -11.92
N ASN A 96 -11.93 -23.95 -13.11
CA ASN A 96 -11.08 -23.63 -14.26
C ASN A 96 -11.05 -22.12 -14.59
N ASP A 97 -11.81 -21.30 -13.86
CA ASP A 97 -11.87 -19.85 -14.08
C ASP A 97 -10.94 -19.13 -13.08
N GLU A 98 -10.19 -18.14 -13.59
CA GLU A 98 -9.29 -17.30 -12.79
C GLU A 98 -9.83 -15.86 -12.71
N PHE A 99 -9.82 -15.30 -11.51
CA PHE A 99 -10.22 -13.92 -11.23
C PHE A 99 -9.08 -13.17 -10.54
N ASN A 100 -8.69 -12.03 -11.10
CA ASN A 100 -7.71 -11.14 -10.47
C ASN A 100 -8.49 -9.98 -9.82
N LEU A 101 -8.41 -9.87 -8.50
CA LEU A 101 -9.21 -8.96 -7.70
C LEU A 101 -8.33 -8.08 -6.81
N ILE A 102 -8.87 -6.95 -6.38
CA ILE A 102 -8.26 -6.11 -5.34
C ILE A 102 -9.09 -6.32 -4.07
N ALA A 103 -8.45 -6.77 -2.99
CA ALA A 103 -9.08 -7.03 -1.71
C ALA A 103 -8.54 -6.10 -0.63
N LEU A 104 -9.38 -5.73 0.34
CA LEU A 104 -8.97 -5.03 1.56
C LEU A 104 -8.37 -6.04 2.54
N ILE A 105 -7.20 -5.70 3.11
CA ILE A 105 -6.63 -6.44 4.23
C ILE A 105 -7.29 -5.92 5.50
N ASP A 106 -8.20 -6.73 6.05
CA ASP A 106 -8.92 -6.43 7.28
C ASP A 106 -8.54 -7.43 8.36
N SER A 107 -7.69 -7.02 9.30
CA SER A 107 -7.29 -7.86 10.43
C SER A 107 -8.40 -8.04 11.46
N GLY A 108 -9.50 -7.27 11.38
CA GLY A 108 -10.66 -7.40 12.24
C GLY A 108 -11.70 -8.39 11.73
N ALA A 109 -11.52 -8.94 10.53
CA ALA A 109 -12.44 -9.90 9.94
C ALA A 109 -12.04 -11.34 10.27
N ASP A 110 -13.00 -12.14 10.75
CA ASP A 110 -12.80 -13.58 10.99
C ASP A 110 -12.83 -14.40 9.69
N ILE A 111 -13.46 -13.86 8.64
CA ILE A 111 -13.64 -14.52 7.33
C ILE A 111 -13.32 -13.57 6.18
N ASN A 112 -12.87 -14.13 5.05
CA ASN A 112 -12.73 -13.37 3.81
C ASN A 112 -14.12 -13.12 3.20
N TYR A 113 -14.40 -11.88 2.88
CA TYR A 113 -15.66 -11.48 2.25
C TYR A 113 -15.46 -11.13 0.78
N LEU A 114 -16.30 -11.70 -0.09
CA LEU A 114 -16.40 -11.34 -1.50
C LEU A 114 -17.78 -10.74 -1.73
N HIS A 115 -17.84 -9.54 -2.29
CA HIS A 115 -19.12 -8.91 -2.61
C HIS A 115 -19.88 -9.71 -3.67
N GLU A 116 -21.20 -9.78 -3.52
CA GLU A 116 -22.07 -10.47 -4.49
C GLU A 116 -21.89 -9.88 -5.90
N GLY A 117 -21.90 -10.74 -6.91
CA GLY A 117 -21.72 -10.34 -8.31
C GLY A 117 -20.26 -10.21 -8.77
N ILE A 118 -19.27 -10.28 -7.87
CA ILE A 118 -17.84 -10.36 -8.28
C ILE A 118 -17.57 -11.67 -9.03
N ILE A 119 -18.16 -12.76 -8.55
CA ILE A 119 -18.02 -14.10 -9.12
C ILE A 119 -19.35 -14.53 -9.75
N PRO A 120 -19.35 -15.21 -10.91
CA PRO A 120 -20.57 -15.74 -11.52
C PRO A 120 -21.38 -16.62 -10.55
N SER A 121 -22.70 -16.37 -10.47
CA SER A 121 -23.61 -17.09 -9.58
C SER A 121 -23.69 -18.60 -9.84
N LYS A 122 -23.23 -19.09 -11.00
CA LYS A 122 -23.05 -20.52 -11.30
C LYS A 122 -22.10 -21.24 -10.31
N TYR A 123 -21.31 -20.47 -9.55
CA TYR A 123 -20.40 -20.98 -8.52
C TYR A 123 -20.95 -20.90 -7.10
N TYR A 124 -22.15 -20.33 -6.91
CA TYR A 124 -22.70 -20.12 -5.58
C TYR A 124 -23.34 -21.40 -5.06
N GLU A 125 -23.13 -21.68 -3.78
CA GLU A 125 -23.83 -22.69 -3.01
C GLU A 125 -24.53 -21.99 -1.84
N LYS A 126 -25.80 -22.31 -1.61
CA LYS A 126 -26.57 -21.67 -0.54
C LYS A 126 -26.09 -22.20 0.81
N THR A 127 -25.83 -21.29 1.75
CA THR A 127 -25.54 -21.61 3.14
C THR A 127 -26.62 -21.08 4.07
N THR A 128 -26.75 -21.69 5.24
CA THR A 128 -27.57 -21.18 6.36
C THR A 128 -26.72 -20.40 7.37
N GLU A 129 -25.39 -20.38 7.19
CA GLU A 129 -24.47 -19.58 7.99
C GLU A 129 -24.68 -18.09 7.73
N LYS A 130 -24.45 -17.26 8.75
CA LYS A 130 -24.61 -15.81 8.68
C LYS A 130 -23.36 -15.13 9.18
N ALA A 131 -22.87 -14.15 8.42
CA ALA A 131 -21.83 -13.26 8.89
C ALA A 131 -22.46 -12.10 9.67
N LEU A 132 -21.83 -11.72 10.79
CA LEU A 132 -22.19 -10.52 11.54
C LEU A 132 -21.28 -9.39 11.09
N THR A 133 -21.88 -8.27 10.69
CA THR A 133 -21.13 -7.05 10.42
C THR A 133 -21.12 -6.16 11.66
N ALA A 134 -20.21 -5.19 11.71
CA ALA A 134 -20.12 -4.22 12.81
C ALA A 134 -21.43 -3.41 13.04
N ASN A 135 -22.34 -3.38 12.05
CA ASN A 135 -23.62 -2.69 12.13
C ASN A 135 -24.76 -3.59 12.63
N ASN A 136 -24.48 -4.81 13.10
CA ASN A 136 -25.47 -5.85 13.39
C ASN A 136 -26.41 -6.16 12.19
N SER A 137 -26.02 -5.83 10.96
CA SER A 137 -26.73 -6.31 9.78
C SER A 137 -26.30 -7.75 9.51
N HIS A 138 -27.29 -8.60 9.25
CA HIS A 138 -27.05 -9.96 8.78
C HIS A 138 -26.84 -9.91 7.27
N GLU A 139 -25.69 -10.34 6.79
CA GLU A 139 -25.47 -10.60 5.37
C GLU A 139 -25.45 -12.12 5.15
N ASN A 140 -26.21 -12.55 4.15
CA ASN A 140 -26.26 -13.93 3.64
C ASN A 140 -25.49 -14.00 2.33
#